data_AF-A0A6P1BGW1-F1
#
_entry.id   AF-A0A6P1BGW1-F1
#
_cell.length_a   1.000
_cell.length_b   1.000
_cell.length_c   1.000
_cell.angle_alpha   90.00
_cell.angle_beta   90.00
_cell.angle_gamma   90.00
#
_symmetry.space_group_name_H-M   'P 1'
#
loop_
_entity.id
_entity.type
_entity.pdbx_description
1 polymer ?
#
loop_
_entity_poly.entity_id
_entity_poly.type
_entity_poly.pdbx_seq_one_letter_code
_entity_poly.pdbx_strand_id
1 'polypeptide(L)'
;MTGWILYGALGVADAVLLGGLVVATLYLRRKHPGHVFTIWYAFWLMLILFSGLFYYVWANERSISGSILSGNSPIGGFIVWFQKTSMDFHDERYLIASIYIVVVLPQVLSYLVSGIFGCANRLVLIEWITAAVTWLLIKFLAVLSGILMAQAIAALYAKPVLRPADLPPKLLYSIMMISLSFIVAGVFYFTYEYRFRRMLVKMRKPFKPLVSHMRSYAASAEAREAKKKRYAWLRTRARKLASGVLWN
;
A
#
# COMPACT_ATOMS: atom_id res chain seq x y z
N MET A 1 -1.03 33.17 -27.48
CA MET A 1 -2.35 32.86 -26.85
C MET A 1 -2.38 31.49 -26.13
N THR A 2 -1.51 30.54 -26.45
CA THR A 2 -1.45 29.20 -25.82
C THR A 2 -0.96 29.19 -24.36
N GLY A 3 -0.08 30.13 -23.98
CA GLY A 3 0.46 30.20 -22.61
C GLY A 3 -0.60 30.50 -21.55
N TRP A 4 -1.49 31.46 -21.78
CA TRP A 4 -2.51 31.87 -20.81
C TRP A 4 -3.54 30.78 -20.52
N ILE A 5 -3.91 29.97 -21.53
CA ILE A 5 -4.80 28.82 -21.36
C ILE A 5 -4.11 27.73 -20.53
N LEU A 6 -2.83 27.48 -20.77
CA LEU A 6 -2.04 26.51 -20.02
C LEU A 6 -1.90 26.91 -18.54
N TYR A 7 -1.55 28.18 -18.26
CA TYR A 7 -1.44 28.68 -16.89
C TYR A 7 -2.80 28.70 -16.17
N GLY A 8 -3.89 29.04 -16.88
CA GLY A 8 -5.24 28.96 -16.34
C GLY A 8 -5.64 27.53 -15.98
N ALA A 9 -5.39 26.57 -16.86
CA ALA A 9 -5.67 25.15 -16.60
C ALA A 9 -4.84 24.59 -15.43
N LEU A 10 -3.57 24.97 -15.33
CA LEU A 10 -2.69 24.61 -14.21
C LEU A 10 -3.22 25.19 -12.89
N GLY A 11 -3.63 26.46 -12.87
CA GLY A 11 -4.18 27.10 -11.67
C GLY A 11 -5.48 26.46 -11.18
N VAL A 12 -6.37 26.06 -12.11
CA VAL A 12 -7.60 25.32 -11.75
C VAL A 12 -7.26 23.94 -11.20
N ALA A 13 -6.31 23.22 -11.81
CA ALA A 13 -5.87 21.92 -11.32
C ALA A 13 -5.30 22.02 -9.90
N ASP A 14 -4.50 23.05 -9.61
CA ASP A 14 -3.96 23.30 -8.28
C ASP A 14 -5.04 23.61 -7.25
N ALA A 15 -6.01 24.45 -7.61
CA ALA A 15 -7.12 24.77 -6.72
C ALA A 15 -7.93 23.52 -6.37
N VAL A 16 -8.18 22.64 -7.35
CA VAL A 16 -8.87 21.36 -7.15
C VAL A 16 -8.04 20.43 -6.26
N LEU A 17 -6.73 20.34 -6.47
CA LEU A 17 -5.85 19.49 -5.67
C LEU A 17 -5.71 19.98 -4.24
N LEU A 18 -5.58 21.29 -4.03
CA LEU A 18 -5.57 21.91 -2.70
C LEU A 18 -6.90 21.74 -2.00
N GLY A 19 -8.03 21.92 -2.70
CA GLY A 19 -9.35 21.61 -2.18
C GLY A 19 -9.47 20.15 -1.76
N GLY A 20 -9.00 19.23 -2.61
CA GLY A 20 -8.94 17.79 -2.34
C GLY A 20 -8.07 17.45 -1.13
N LEU A 21 -6.90 18.09 -1.00
CA LEU A 21 -5.99 17.96 0.13
C LEU A 21 -6.67 18.38 1.44
N VAL A 22 -7.33 19.55 1.45
CA VAL A 22 -8.04 20.05 2.64
C VAL A 22 -9.17 19.11 3.02
N VAL A 23 -10.02 18.72 2.07
CA VAL A 23 -11.14 17.79 2.31
C VAL A 23 -10.64 16.43 2.81
N ALA A 24 -9.63 15.86 2.17
CA ALA A 24 -9.04 14.57 2.56
C ALA A 24 -8.42 14.65 3.96
N THR A 25 -7.72 15.74 4.28
CA THR A 25 -7.14 15.96 5.61
C THR A 25 -8.22 16.08 6.68
N LEU A 26 -9.28 16.85 6.43
CA LEU A 26 -10.41 16.99 7.36
C LEU A 26 -11.15 15.67 7.57
N TYR A 27 -11.33 14.88 6.51
CA TYR A 27 -11.91 13.55 6.58
C TYR A 27 -11.03 12.60 7.43
N LEU A 28 -9.74 12.50 7.10
CA LEU A 28 -8.80 11.61 7.77
C LEU A 28 -8.55 12.03 9.22
N ARG A 29 -8.54 13.34 9.54
CA ARG A 29 -8.36 13.83 10.91
C ARG A 29 -9.43 13.29 11.87
N ARG A 30 -10.68 13.13 11.40
CA ARG A 30 -11.78 12.68 12.25
C ARG A 30 -11.69 11.19 12.61
N LYS A 31 -11.24 10.36 11.67
CA LYS A 31 -11.22 8.89 11.85
C LYS A 31 -9.84 8.31 12.13
N HIS A 32 -8.80 8.95 11.61
CA HIS A 32 -7.42 8.45 11.55
C HIS A 32 -6.38 9.57 11.78
N PRO A 33 -6.43 10.30 12.91
CA PRO A 33 -5.54 11.44 13.15
C PRO A 33 -4.05 11.06 13.13
N GLY A 34 -3.69 9.86 13.61
CA GLY A 34 -2.31 9.37 13.60
C GLY A 34 -1.72 9.20 12.19
N HIS A 35 -2.55 8.81 11.22
CA HIS A 35 -2.10 8.69 9.82
C HIS A 35 -1.85 10.06 9.19
N VAL A 36 -2.71 11.04 9.46
CA VAL A 36 -2.50 12.43 9.03
C VAL A 36 -1.18 12.97 9.57
N PHE A 37 -0.93 12.79 10.87
CA PHE A 37 0.33 13.19 11.49
C PHE A 37 1.53 12.53 10.82
N THR A 38 1.45 11.22 10.53
CA THR A 38 2.57 10.48 9.93
C THR A 38 2.89 10.98 8.51
N ILE A 39 1.88 11.29 7.70
CA ILE A 39 2.06 11.81 6.34
C ILE A 39 2.73 13.19 6.39
N TRP A 40 2.22 14.10 7.24
CA TRP A 40 2.83 15.41 7.44
C TRP A 40 4.25 15.31 7.99
N TYR A 41 4.47 14.43 8.97
CA TYR A 41 5.80 14.20 9.53
C TYR A 41 6.80 13.76 8.47
N ALA A 42 6.44 12.80 7.60
CA ALA A 42 7.30 12.35 6.51
C ALA A 42 7.64 13.49 5.53
N PHE A 43 6.64 14.32 5.19
CA PHE A 43 6.84 15.50 4.36
C PHE A 43 7.82 16.50 4.99
N TRP A 44 7.56 16.92 6.25
CA TRP A 44 8.37 17.91 6.95
C TRP A 44 9.79 17.41 7.24
N LEU A 45 9.92 16.13 7.62
CA LEU A 45 11.22 15.50 7.84
C LEU A 45 12.09 15.60 6.58
N MET A 46 11.54 15.21 5.43
CA MET A 46 12.27 15.24 4.15
C MET A 46 12.53 16.66 3.67
N LEU A 47 11.58 17.57 3.85
CA LEU A 47 11.77 18.99 3.55
C LEU A 47 12.97 19.55 4.32
N ILE A 48 13.01 19.37 5.65
CA ILE A 48 14.09 19.89 6.51
C ILE A 48 15.42 19.24 6.15
N LEU A 49 15.46 17.91 5.98
CA LEU A 49 16.68 17.17 5.61
C LEU A 49 17.28 17.69 4.30
N PHE A 50 16.46 17.78 3.25
CA PHE A 50 16.95 18.19 1.93
C PHE A 50 17.21 19.69 1.85
N SER A 51 16.44 20.54 2.55
CA SER A 51 16.75 21.96 2.64
C SER A 51 18.08 22.21 3.35
N GLY A 52 18.37 21.51 4.44
CA GLY A 52 19.65 21.58 5.13
C GLY A 52 20.82 21.10 4.25
N LEU A 53 20.59 20.03 3.50
CA LEU A 53 21.55 19.49 2.53
C LEU A 53 21.84 20.45 1.38
N PHE A 54 20.80 21.06 0.79
CA PHE A 54 20.99 22.08 -0.26
C PHE A 54 21.68 23.33 0.28
N TYR A 55 21.35 23.76 1.50
CA TYR A 55 22.04 24.86 2.17
C TYR A 55 23.52 24.55 2.39
N TYR A 56 23.84 23.33 2.86
CA TYR A 56 25.21 22.88 3.05
C TYR A 56 26.01 22.88 1.74
N VAL A 57 25.42 22.37 0.65
CA VAL A 57 26.03 22.38 -0.68
C VAL A 57 26.31 23.81 -1.15
N TRP A 58 25.33 24.71 -0.97
CA TRP A 58 25.48 26.12 -1.34
C TRP A 58 26.56 26.83 -0.52
N ALA A 59 26.57 26.66 0.81
CA ALA A 59 27.54 27.31 1.69
C ALA A 59 28.98 26.90 1.38
N ASN A 60 29.19 25.69 0.85
CA ASN A 60 30.51 25.15 0.54
C ASN A 60 30.89 25.29 -0.94
N GLU A 61 30.10 25.98 -1.77
CA GLU A 61 30.28 26.04 -3.24
C GLU A 61 31.69 26.45 -3.68
N ARG A 62 32.36 27.37 -2.95
CA ARG A 62 33.73 27.82 -3.26
C ARG A 62 34.80 26.76 -3.04
N SER A 63 34.58 25.82 -2.12
CA SER A 63 35.44 24.64 -1.97
C SER A 63 35.12 23.54 -3.00
N ILE A 64 34.06 23.75 -3.80
CA ILE A 64 33.48 22.82 -4.78
C ILE A 64 33.66 23.40 -6.21
N SER A 65 34.60 24.33 -6.43
CA SER A 65 34.91 24.80 -7.79
C SER A 65 35.59 23.66 -8.57
N GLY A 66 34.85 23.01 -9.46
CA GLY A 66 35.26 21.78 -10.14
C GLY A 66 34.64 20.50 -9.55
N SER A 67 33.38 20.55 -9.14
CA SER A 67 32.51 19.37 -8.96
C SER A 67 33.03 18.28 -8.00
N ILE A 68 32.98 18.56 -6.70
CA ILE A 68 33.11 17.52 -5.65
C ILE A 68 31.78 16.75 -5.45
N LEU A 69 30.66 17.26 -6.01
CA LEU A 69 29.43 16.48 -6.19
C LEU A 69 29.51 15.47 -7.36
N SER A 70 30.57 15.46 -8.19
CA SER A 70 30.81 14.41 -9.20
C SER A 70 31.85 13.35 -8.79
N GLY A 71 32.04 13.08 -7.50
CA GLY A 71 32.53 11.75 -7.11
C GLY A 71 33.77 11.63 -6.22
N ASN A 72 34.35 12.72 -5.69
CA ASN A 72 35.56 12.61 -4.84
C ASN A 72 35.35 12.86 -3.33
N SER A 73 34.21 13.39 -2.87
CA SER A 73 33.88 13.40 -1.43
C SER A 73 32.85 12.30 -1.13
N PRO A 74 33.09 11.40 -0.17
CA PRO A 74 32.16 10.33 0.19
C PRO A 74 30.79 10.88 0.62
N ILE A 75 30.75 12.07 1.21
CA ILE A 75 29.51 12.73 1.63
C ILE A 75 28.77 13.30 0.42
N GLY A 76 29.46 13.93 -0.54
CA GLY A 76 28.85 14.45 -1.77
C GLY A 76 28.28 13.34 -2.65
N GLY A 77 29.01 12.23 -2.80
CA GLY A 77 28.54 11.05 -3.51
C GLY A 77 27.33 10.40 -2.84
N PHE A 78 27.33 10.28 -1.50
CA PHE A 78 26.18 9.79 -0.73
C PHE A 78 24.95 10.67 -0.91
N ILE A 79 25.11 12.00 -0.92
CA ILE A 79 24.02 12.96 -1.11
C ILE A 79 23.38 12.81 -2.50
N VAL A 80 24.19 12.76 -3.56
CA VAL A 80 23.67 12.60 -4.93
C VAL A 80 23.04 11.24 -5.12
N TRP A 81 23.65 10.19 -4.58
CA TRP A 81 23.09 8.85 -4.57
C TRP A 81 21.75 8.82 -3.83
N PHE A 82 21.69 9.34 -2.61
CA PHE A 82 20.48 9.36 -1.78
C PHE A 82 19.36 10.16 -2.44
N GLN A 83 19.67 11.31 -3.04
CA GLN A 83 18.71 12.09 -3.83
C GLN A 83 18.22 11.31 -5.05
N LYS A 84 19.13 10.73 -5.83
CA LYS A 84 18.80 9.99 -7.05
C LYS A 84 17.95 8.76 -6.73
N THR A 85 18.35 7.96 -5.74
CA THR A 85 17.62 6.79 -5.28
C THR A 85 16.26 7.15 -4.69
N SER A 86 16.16 8.24 -3.92
CA SER A 86 14.87 8.68 -3.33
C SER A 86 13.89 9.25 -4.36
N MET A 87 14.36 9.65 -5.55
CA MET A 87 13.51 10.17 -6.63
C MET A 87 13.27 9.16 -7.76
N ASP A 88 13.83 7.95 -7.68
CA ASP A 88 13.68 6.95 -8.75
C ASP A 88 12.31 6.28 -8.72
N PHE A 89 11.36 6.91 -9.41
CA PHE A 89 10.00 6.39 -9.55
C PHE A 89 9.95 5.11 -10.39
N HIS A 90 10.92 4.91 -11.29
CA HIS A 90 10.92 3.77 -12.20
C HIS A 90 11.24 2.49 -11.47
N ASP A 91 12.25 2.53 -10.59
CA ASP A 91 12.63 1.36 -9.81
C ASP A 91 11.63 1.09 -8.67
N GLU A 92 11.12 2.14 -8.02
CA GLU A 92 10.16 1.99 -6.92
C GLU A 92 8.84 1.34 -7.38
N ARG A 93 8.33 1.71 -8.57
CA ARG A 93 7.09 1.08 -9.10
C ARG A 93 7.30 -0.40 -9.46
N TYR A 94 8.48 -0.81 -9.94
CA TYR A 94 8.76 -2.22 -10.23
C TYR A 94 8.96 -3.02 -8.96
N LEU A 95 9.58 -2.43 -7.93
CA LEU A 95 9.68 -3.04 -6.61
C LEU A 95 8.28 -3.28 -6.02
N ILE A 96 7.42 -2.26 -6.03
CA ILE A 96 6.04 -2.39 -5.56
C ILE A 96 5.25 -3.43 -6.38
N ALA A 97 5.35 -3.38 -7.72
CA ALA A 97 4.65 -4.30 -8.60
C ALA A 97 5.12 -5.75 -8.45
N SER A 98 6.43 -5.98 -8.29
CA SER A 98 6.99 -7.32 -8.10
C SER A 98 6.55 -7.92 -6.76
N ILE A 99 6.58 -7.15 -5.66
CA ILE A 99 6.05 -7.59 -4.36
C ILE A 99 4.55 -7.91 -4.49
N TYR A 100 3.79 -7.07 -5.18
CA TYR A 100 2.36 -7.31 -5.39
C TYR A 100 2.11 -8.60 -6.18
N ILE A 101 2.80 -8.81 -7.30
CA ILE A 101 2.64 -10.02 -8.14
C ILE A 101 3.06 -11.27 -7.35
N VAL A 102 4.24 -11.27 -6.74
CA VAL A 102 4.80 -12.45 -6.07
C VAL A 102 3.94 -12.89 -4.89
N VAL A 103 3.27 -11.98 -4.20
CA VAL A 103 2.52 -12.33 -2.99
C VAL A 103 1.01 -12.38 -3.19
N VAL A 104 0.44 -11.49 -4.00
CA VAL A 104 -1.02 -11.48 -4.26
C VAL A 104 -1.42 -12.56 -5.24
N LEU A 105 -0.64 -12.79 -6.31
CA LEU A 105 -1.00 -13.74 -7.35
C LEU A 105 -1.14 -15.17 -6.82
N PRO A 106 -0.19 -15.72 -6.02
CA PRO A 106 -0.34 -17.07 -5.48
C PRO A 106 -1.57 -17.20 -4.59
N GLN A 107 -1.92 -16.16 -3.84
CA GLN A 107 -3.06 -16.21 -2.92
C GLN A 107 -4.41 -16.12 -3.62
N VAL A 108 -4.52 -15.31 -4.67
CA VAL A 108 -5.71 -15.30 -5.52
C VAL A 108 -5.89 -16.67 -6.16
N LEU A 109 -4.81 -17.28 -6.66
CA LEU A 109 -4.85 -18.62 -7.24
C LEU A 109 -5.21 -19.69 -6.20
N SER A 110 -4.59 -19.67 -5.01
CA SER A 110 -4.93 -20.59 -3.91
C SER A 110 -6.39 -20.44 -3.48
N TYR A 111 -6.91 -19.22 -3.38
CA TYR A 111 -8.31 -18.99 -3.04
C TYR A 111 -9.27 -19.49 -4.12
N LEU A 112 -8.94 -19.27 -5.41
CA LEU A 112 -9.74 -19.80 -6.52
C LEU A 112 -9.76 -21.34 -6.49
N VAL A 113 -8.58 -21.97 -6.36
CA VAL A 113 -8.46 -23.43 -6.30
C VAL A 113 -9.18 -23.99 -5.06
N SER A 114 -8.91 -23.48 -3.86
CA SER A 114 -9.61 -23.90 -2.64
C SER A 114 -11.11 -23.59 -2.69
N GLY A 115 -11.53 -22.56 -3.44
CA GLY A 115 -12.93 -22.18 -3.64
C GLY A 115 -13.69 -23.21 -4.47
N ILE A 116 -13.05 -23.80 -5.48
CA ILE A 116 -13.60 -24.92 -6.26
C ILE A 116 -13.87 -26.12 -5.34
N PHE A 117 -12.98 -26.37 -4.37
CA PHE A 117 -13.13 -27.47 -3.41
C PHE A 117 -13.96 -27.09 -2.17
N GLY A 118 -14.47 -25.86 -2.09
CA GLY A 118 -15.26 -25.39 -0.95
C GLY A 118 -14.50 -25.21 0.37
N CYS A 119 -13.16 -25.29 0.32
CA CYS A 119 -12.26 -25.09 1.45
C CYS A 119 -11.64 -23.69 1.48
N ALA A 120 -12.11 -22.76 0.63
CA ALA A 120 -11.58 -21.40 0.59
C ALA A 120 -11.76 -20.69 1.93
N ASN A 121 -10.64 -20.27 2.52
CA ASN A 121 -10.61 -19.40 3.67
C ASN A 121 -10.41 -17.94 3.24
N ARG A 122 -10.73 -16.98 4.11
CA ARG A 122 -10.59 -15.54 3.83
C ARG A 122 -9.15 -15.21 3.42
N LEU A 123 -9.01 -14.33 2.42
CA LEU A 123 -7.74 -13.80 1.89
C LEU A 123 -7.10 -12.79 2.84
N VAL A 124 -6.78 -13.22 4.07
CA VAL A 124 -6.29 -12.34 5.13
C VAL A 124 -5.01 -11.63 4.70
N LEU A 125 -4.04 -12.35 4.13
CA LEU A 125 -2.73 -11.75 3.81
C LEU A 125 -2.80 -10.71 2.66
N ILE A 126 -3.71 -10.88 1.68
CA ILE A 126 -3.91 -9.86 0.62
C ILE A 126 -4.34 -8.53 1.24
N GLU A 127 -5.20 -8.56 2.26
CA GLU A 127 -5.64 -7.35 2.97
C GLU A 127 -4.46 -6.63 3.64
N TRP A 128 -3.57 -7.38 4.29
CA TRP A 128 -2.38 -6.83 4.93
C TRP A 128 -1.38 -6.28 3.90
N ILE A 129 -1.18 -6.99 2.80
CA ILE A 129 -0.23 -6.58 1.75
C ILE A 129 -0.75 -5.36 0.99
N THR A 130 -2.02 -5.35 0.61
CA THR A 130 -2.62 -4.18 -0.06
C THR A 130 -2.58 -2.96 0.85
N ALA A 131 -2.82 -3.11 2.15
CA ALA A 131 -2.64 -2.03 3.12
C ALA A 131 -1.18 -1.59 3.23
N ALA A 132 -0.23 -2.53 3.33
CA ALA A 132 1.20 -2.22 3.41
C ALA A 132 1.71 -1.50 2.15
N VAL A 133 1.39 -2.01 0.96
CA VAL A 133 1.77 -1.42 -0.33
C VAL A 133 1.16 -0.04 -0.51
N THR A 134 -0.13 0.13 -0.20
CA THR A 134 -0.78 1.45 -0.29
C THR A 134 -0.15 2.43 0.68
N TRP A 135 0.22 1.97 1.87
CA TRP A 135 0.91 2.79 2.87
C TRP A 135 2.33 3.19 2.44
N LEU A 136 3.07 2.30 1.79
CA LEU A 136 4.37 2.61 1.18
C LEU A 136 4.21 3.66 0.09
N LEU A 137 3.22 3.52 -0.79
CA LEU A 137 2.93 4.50 -1.85
C LEU A 137 2.59 5.88 -1.26
N ILE A 138 1.72 5.94 -0.24
CA ILE A 138 1.34 7.20 0.42
C ILE A 138 2.58 7.90 1.00
N LYS A 139 3.44 7.15 1.69
CA LYS A 139 4.69 7.68 2.27
C LYS A 139 5.66 8.14 1.20
N PHE A 140 5.84 7.36 0.14
CA PHE A 140 6.69 7.70 -0.99
C PHE A 140 6.28 9.04 -1.62
N LEU A 141 4.98 9.25 -1.86
CA LEU A 141 4.45 10.51 -2.38
C LEU A 141 4.71 11.70 -1.43
N ALA A 142 4.55 11.50 -0.12
CA ALA A 142 4.82 12.53 0.88
C ALA A 142 6.31 12.89 0.96
N VAL A 143 7.18 11.88 0.92
CA VAL A 143 8.65 12.04 0.87
C VAL A 143 9.05 12.81 -0.38
N LEU A 144 8.59 12.38 -1.56
CA LEU A 144 8.90 13.02 -2.83
C LEU A 144 8.43 14.49 -2.85
N SER A 145 7.25 14.76 -2.29
CA SER A 145 6.75 16.13 -2.15
C SER A 145 7.68 17.01 -1.30
N GLY A 146 8.19 16.50 -0.16
CA GLY A 146 9.13 17.22 0.69
C GLY A 146 10.45 17.52 -0.03
N ILE A 147 10.99 16.56 -0.78
CA ILE A 147 12.21 16.73 -1.59
C ILE A 147 12.00 17.81 -2.67
N LEU A 148 10.87 17.77 -3.38
CA LEU A 148 10.56 18.74 -4.44
C LEU A 148 10.35 20.15 -3.88
N MET A 149 9.71 20.28 -2.72
CA MET A 149 9.58 21.57 -2.02
C MET A 149 10.95 22.10 -1.61
N ALA A 150 11.83 21.24 -1.07
CA ALA A 150 13.19 21.62 -0.72
C ALA A 150 13.97 22.13 -1.93
N GLN A 151 13.83 21.50 -3.11
CA GLN A 151 14.42 21.97 -4.37
C GLN A 151 13.86 23.34 -4.78
N ALA A 152 12.54 23.55 -4.63
CA ALA A 152 11.92 24.83 -4.96
C ALA A 152 12.41 25.97 -4.04
N ILE A 153 12.56 25.71 -2.75
CA ILE A 153 13.14 26.66 -1.78
C ILE A 153 14.61 26.92 -2.14
N ALA A 154 15.39 25.88 -2.45
CA ALA A 154 16.79 26.02 -2.84
C ALA A 154 16.93 26.86 -4.12
N ALA A 155 16.01 26.77 -5.08
CA ALA A 155 16.01 27.60 -6.29
C ALA A 155 15.84 29.11 -6.01
N LEU A 156 15.31 29.51 -4.85
CA LEU A 156 15.23 30.92 -4.44
C LEU A 156 16.57 31.49 -3.96
N TYR A 157 17.35 30.69 -3.24
CA TYR A 157 18.51 31.17 -2.48
C TYR A 157 19.86 30.64 -2.97
N ALA A 158 19.91 29.46 -3.60
CA ALA A 158 21.13 28.78 -4.03
C ALA A 158 21.51 29.11 -5.49
N LYS A 159 21.79 30.38 -5.77
CA LYS A 159 22.40 30.80 -7.05
C LYS A 159 23.90 30.45 -7.02
N PRO A 160 24.49 29.85 -8.08
CA PRO A 160 23.97 29.62 -9.43
C PRO A 160 23.49 28.17 -9.72
N VAL A 161 23.50 27.27 -8.73
CA VAL A 161 23.30 25.82 -8.93
C VAL A 161 21.88 25.46 -9.40
N LEU A 162 20.85 26.22 -8.98
CA LEU A 162 19.46 26.03 -9.39
C LEU A 162 18.93 27.30 -10.06
N ARG A 163 18.27 27.15 -11.22
CA ARG A 163 17.73 28.29 -11.97
C ARG A 163 16.39 28.71 -11.35
N PRO A 164 16.14 30.02 -11.17
CA PRO A 164 14.85 30.53 -10.69
C PRO A 164 13.65 30.09 -11.56
N ALA A 165 13.90 29.78 -12.84
CA ALA A 165 12.89 29.25 -13.76
C ALA A 165 12.37 27.85 -13.37
N ASP A 166 13.13 27.09 -12.57
CA ASP A 166 12.74 25.74 -12.13
C ASP A 166 11.81 25.78 -10.91
N LEU A 167 11.62 26.94 -10.29
CA LEU A 167 10.82 27.08 -9.08
C LEU A 167 9.33 26.79 -9.29
N PRO A 168 8.63 27.42 -10.27
CA PRO A 168 7.21 27.17 -10.48
C PRO A 168 6.85 25.68 -10.70
N PRO A 169 7.54 24.92 -11.58
CA PRO A 169 7.20 23.52 -11.79
C PRO A 169 7.52 22.62 -10.58
N LYS A 170 8.59 22.90 -9.82
CA LYS A 170 8.95 22.11 -8.63
C LYS A 170 7.97 22.31 -7.49
N LEU A 171 7.55 23.57 -7.27
CA LEU A 171 6.52 23.90 -6.28
C LEU A 171 5.20 23.22 -6.64
N LEU A 172 4.80 23.32 -7.91
CA LEU A 172 3.61 22.65 -8.45
C LEU A 172 3.65 21.14 -8.17
N TYR A 173 4.70 20.46 -8.62
CA TYR A 173 4.82 19.01 -8.42
C TYR A 173 4.84 18.62 -6.94
N SER A 174 5.45 19.42 -6.07
CA SER A 174 5.40 19.19 -4.63
C SER A 174 3.96 19.21 -4.11
N ILE A 175 3.19 20.26 -4.45
CA ILE A 175 1.78 20.40 -4.04
C ILE A 175 0.94 19.24 -4.59
N MET A 176 1.16 18.86 -5.86
CA MET A 176 0.46 17.74 -6.47
C MET A 176 0.74 16.43 -5.73
N MET A 177 2.00 16.15 -5.39
CA MET A 177 2.40 14.89 -4.74
C MET A 177 1.86 14.78 -3.31
N ILE A 178 1.90 15.85 -2.51
CA ILE A 178 1.30 15.82 -1.16
C ILE A 178 -0.21 15.71 -1.22
N SER A 179 -0.86 16.43 -2.14
CA SER A 179 -2.31 16.34 -2.36
C SER A 179 -2.71 14.92 -2.74
N LEU A 180 -1.96 14.29 -3.66
CA LEU A 180 -2.19 12.92 -4.08
C LEU A 180 -2.00 11.93 -2.92
N SER A 181 -0.97 12.12 -2.08
CA SER A 181 -0.74 11.29 -0.89
C SER A 181 -1.98 11.28 0.04
N PHE A 182 -2.54 12.46 0.33
CA PHE A 182 -3.74 12.59 1.17
C PHE A 182 -5.01 12.06 0.49
N ILE A 183 -5.19 12.31 -0.81
CA ILE A 183 -6.34 11.81 -1.57
C ILE A 183 -6.32 10.28 -1.63
N VAL A 184 -5.16 9.68 -1.95
CA VAL A 184 -5.00 8.21 -1.98
C VAL A 184 -5.25 7.62 -0.61
N ALA A 185 -4.73 8.22 0.46
CA ALA A 185 -5.03 7.81 1.83
C ALA A 185 -6.55 7.89 2.12
N GLY A 186 -7.18 9.02 1.82
CA GLY A 186 -8.62 9.23 2.03
C GLY A 186 -9.47 8.19 1.30
N VAL A 187 -9.21 7.98 0.01
CA VAL A 187 -9.90 6.99 -0.83
C VAL A 187 -9.64 5.57 -0.32
N PHE A 188 -8.40 5.24 0.03
CA PHE A 188 -8.05 3.92 0.55
C PHE A 188 -8.82 3.61 1.83
N TYR A 189 -8.78 4.49 2.84
CA TYR A 189 -9.48 4.26 4.10
C TYR A 189 -11.00 4.27 3.94
N PHE A 190 -11.55 5.17 3.11
CA PHE A 190 -12.98 5.15 2.79
C PHE A 190 -13.40 3.84 2.11
N THR A 191 -12.63 3.40 1.13
CA THR A 191 -12.91 2.18 0.37
C THR A 191 -12.72 0.94 1.23
N TYR A 192 -11.67 0.87 2.05
CA TYR A 192 -11.41 -0.25 2.95
C TYR A 192 -12.56 -0.42 3.96
N GLU A 193 -13.10 0.68 4.49
CA GLU A 193 -14.21 0.65 5.44
C GLU A 193 -15.54 0.20 4.77
N TYR A 194 -15.82 0.66 3.55
CA TYR A 194 -17.08 0.39 2.83
C TYR A 194 -17.09 -0.87 1.96
N ARG A 195 -16.08 -1.06 1.10
CA ARG A 195 -16.01 -2.19 0.16
C ARG A 195 -15.81 -3.49 0.90
N PHE A 196 -15.01 -3.52 1.95
CA PHE A 196 -14.73 -4.75 2.68
C PHE A 196 -15.97 -5.36 3.31
N ARG A 197 -16.77 -4.54 4.01
CA ARG A 197 -18.05 -4.95 4.58
C ARG A 197 -19.03 -5.45 3.49
N ARG A 198 -19.09 -4.78 2.33
CA ARG A 198 -19.97 -5.21 1.22
C ARG A 198 -19.47 -6.44 0.46
N MET A 199 -18.16 -6.58 0.28
CA MET A 199 -17.54 -7.67 -0.47
C MET A 199 -17.66 -8.98 0.31
N LEU A 200 -17.47 -8.96 1.63
CA LEU A 200 -17.75 -10.10 2.52
C LEU A 200 -19.22 -10.56 2.43
N VAL A 201 -20.16 -9.60 2.38
CA VAL A 201 -21.59 -9.91 2.27
C VAL A 201 -21.96 -10.44 0.89
N LYS A 202 -21.39 -9.89 -0.19
CA LYS A 202 -21.66 -10.32 -1.58
C LYS A 202 -21.00 -11.66 -1.92
N MET A 203 -19.76 -11.89 -1.51
CA MET A 203 -19.05 -13.16 -1.77
C MET A 203 -19.67 -14.34 -1.03
N ARG A 204 -20.37 -14.12 0.09
CA ARG A 204 -21.08 -15.20 0.80
C ARG A 204 -22.33 -15.70 0.06
N LYS A 205 -22.92 -14.89 -0.84
CA LYS A 205 -24.17 -15.25 -1.54
C LYS A 205 -24.04 -16.38 -2.57
N PRO A 206 -23.08 -16.39 -3.51
CA PRO A 206 -22.98 -17.45 -4.52
C PRO A 206 -22.58 -18.81 -3.94
N PHE A 207 -21.85 -18.84 -2.81
CA PHE A 207 -21.40 -20.09 -2.20
C PHE A 207 -22.42 -20.72 -1.23
N LYS A 208 -23.52 -20.04 -0.90
CA LYS A 208 -24.58 -20.60 -0.02
C LYS A 208 -25.11 -21.98 -0.48
N PRO A 209 -25.50 -22.19 -1.75
CA PRO A 209 -26.01 -23.49 -2.20
C PRO A 209 -24.94 -24.58 -2.22
N LEU A 210 -23.68 -24.22 -2.52
CA LEU A 210 -22.57 -25.17 -2.55
C LEU A 210 -22.16 -25.60 -1.14
N VAL A 211 -22.15 -24.68 -0.18
CA VAL A 211 -21.91 -24.96 1.25
C VAL A 211 -23.03 -25.82 1.84
N SER A 212 -24.29 -25.66 1.41
CA SER A 212 -25.36 -26.54 1.88
C SER A 212 -25.21 -27.97 1.35
N HIS A 213 -24.81 -28.13 0.08
CA HIS A 213 -24.48 -29.43 -0.51
C HIS A 213 -23.29 -30.10 0.17
N MET A 214 -22.21 -29.38 0.45
CA MET A 214 -21.06 -29.97 1.13
C MET A 214 -21.38 -30.38 2.57
N ARG A 215 -22.21 -29.61 3.29
CA ARG A 215 -22.70 -30.01 4.62
C ARG A 215 -23.56 -31.26 4.56
N SER A 216 -24.42 -31.41 3.55
CA SER A 216 -25.21 -32.64 3.40
C SER A 216 -24.33 -33.84 3.04
N TYR A 217 -23.29 -33.66 2.24
CA TYR A 217 -22.30 -34.69 1.94
C TYR A 217 -21.46 -35.09 3.16
N ALA A 218 -20.97 -34.13 3.93
CA ALA A 218 -20.22 -34.39 5.17
C ALA A 218 -21.09 -35.13 6.21
N ALA A 219 -22.32 -34.66 6.44
CA ALA A 219 -23.27 -35.35 7.31
C ALA A 219 -23.61 -36.77 6.81
N SER A 220 -23.70 -36.95 5.49
CA SER A 220 -23.90 -38.28 4.89
C SER A 220 -22.69 -39.20 5.05
N ALA A 221 -21.47 -38.66 4.98
CA ALA A 221 -20.24 -39.41 5.20
C ALA A 221 -20.10 -39.84 6.66
N GLU A 222 -20.33 -38.92 7.61
CA GLU A 222 -20.34 -39.21 9.05
C GLU A 222 -21.39 -40.26 9.41
N ALA A 223 -22.59 -40.18 8.83
CA ALA A 223 -23.64 -41.18 9.02
C ALA A 223 -23.24 -42.58 8.51
N ARG A 224 -22.51 -42.66 7.38
CA ARG A 224 -21.98 -43.93 6.86
C ARG A 224 -20.89 -44.51 7.76
N GLU A 225 -20.01 -43.69 8.30
CA GLU A 225 -19.00 -44.13 9.26
C GLU A 225 -19.61 -44.61 10.58
N ALA A 226 -20.58 -43.88 11.12
CA ALA A 226 -21.33 -44.29 12.31
C ALA A 226 -22.03 -45.65 12.08
N LYS A 227 -22.61 -45.85 10.90
CA LYS A 227 -23.24 -47.13 10.53
C LYS A 227 -22.22 -48.27 10.43
N LYS A 228 -21.04 -48.03 9.83
CA LYS A 228 -19.93 -49.00 9.79
C LYS A 228 -19.46 -49.37 11.20
N LYS A 229 -19.26 -48.39 12.09
CA LYS A 229 -18.87 -48.63 13.50
C LYS A 229 -19.93 -49.46 14.23
N ARG A 230 -21.22 -49.17 14.02
CA ARG A 230 -22.33 -49.93 14.61
C ARG A 230 -22.36 -51.38 14.13
N TYR A 231 -22.15 -51.65 12.83
CA TYR A 231 -22.07 -53.02 12.33
C TYR A 231 -20.83 -53.77 12.83
N ALA A 232 -19.68 -53.10 12.92
CA ALA A 232 -18.47 -53.70 13.49
C ALA A 232 -18.67 -54.08 14.97
N TRP A 233 -19.34 -53.23 15.74
CA TRP A 233 -19.71 -53.51 17.13
C TRP A 233 -20.71 -54.67 17.25
N LEU A 234 -21.76 -54.70 16.42
CA LEU A 234 -22.72 -55.81 16.41
C LEU A 234 -22.04 -57.14 16.06
N ARG A 235 -21.12 -57.14 15.09
CA ARG A 235 -20.37 -58.33 14.68
C ARG A 235 -19.46 -58.85 15.79
N THR A 236 -18.78 -57.96 16.50
CA THR A 236 -17.94 -58.34 17.66
C THR A 236 -18.78 -58.86 18.81
N ARG A 237 -19.95 -58.25 19.09
CA ARG A 237 -20.89 -58.73 20.11
C ARG A 237 -21.48 -60.10 19.76
N ALA A 238 -21.88 -60.31 18.51
CA ALA A 238 -22.37 -61.61 18.03
C ALA A 238 -21.30 -62.71 18.13
N ARG A 239 -20.04 -62.41 17.80
CA ARG A 239 -18.92 -63.35 18.01
C ARG A 239 -18.72 -63.70 19.48
N LYS A 240 -18.75 -62.71 20.38
CA LYS A 240 -18.62 -62.94 21.83
C LYS A 240 -19.76 -63.78 22.39
N LEU A 241 -20.99 -63.62 21.88
CA LEU A 241 -22.14 -64.46 22.24
C LEU A 241 -21.97 -65.89 21.73
N ALA A 242 -21.55 -66.05 20.46
CA ALA A 242 -21.35 -67.37 19.85
C ALA A 242 -20.18 -68.15 20.45
N SER A 243 -19.15 -67.47 20.96
CA SER A 243 -18.00 -68.12 21.62
C SER A 243 -18.24 -68.45 23.10
N GLY A 244 -19.43 -68.18 23.65
CA GLY A 244 -19.77 -68.48 25.05
C GLY A 244 -19.07 -67.62 26.11
N VAL A 245 -18.27 -66.63 25.70
CA VAL A 245 -17.40 -65.81 26.59
C VAL A 245 -18.19 -64.77 27.40
N LEU A 246 -19.49 -64.61 27.14
CA LEU A 246 -20.35 -63.62 27.82
C LEU A 246 -21.02 -64.13 29.11
N TRP A 247 -20.70 -65.35 29.57
CA TRP A 247 -21.31 -65.99 30.74
C TRP A 247 -20.30 -66.34 31.86
N ASN A 248 -19.18 -65.63 31.94
CA ASN A 248 -18.31 -65.62 33.12
C ASN A 248 -18.18 -64.19 33.66
#